data_AF-A0A395M2H1-F1
#
_entry.id   AF-A0A395M2H1-F1
#
_cell.length_a   1.000
_cell.length_b   1.000
_cell.length_c   1.000
_cell.angle_alpha   90.00
_cell.angle_beta   90.00
_cell.angle_gamma   90.00
#
_symmetry.space_group_name_H-M   'P 1'
#
loop_
_entity.id
_entity.type
_entity.pdbx_description
1 polymer ?
#
loop_
_entity_poly.entity_id
_entity_poly.type
_entity_poly.pdbx_seq_one_letter_code
_entity_poly.pdbx_strand_id
1 'polypeptide(L)'
;HIATEEKAFYTIASFNPFTTLTVFYAALTGVILYLGSFVSGYCDNFVMYGQLHARIRTHRFWRRFISEKRLDKIGKVLEQNLGAIVGNLFLGFALGLTPIIGQITGLPLDVRHVTIAGGGSAIAFAKIWDKLSAFEITATLLGIFSVGLMNFLVSFGLSLFVAIVSRRVKFKEGRELIRLVGERFKQNPMQFFFPIKSKEISDSNHSTAHSLTPSVK
;
A
#
# COMPACT_ATOMS: atom_id res chain seq x y z
N HIS A 1 4.87 24.16 23.04
CA HIS A 1 4.48 23.08 23.98
C HIS A 1 4.47 21.64 23.41
N ILE A 2 4.80 21.40 22.12
CA ILE A 2 4.69 20.04 21.51
C ILE A 2 6.04 19.28 21.41
N ALA A 3 7.18 19.93 21.66
CA ALA A 3 8.46 19.23 21.84
C ALA A 3 9.42 20.11 22.64
N THR A 4 9.59 19.79 23.92
CA THR A 4 10.75 20.20 24.73
C THR A 4 12.02 19.62 24.09
N GLU A 5 13.17 20.26 24.23
CA GLU A 5 14.42 19.77 23.61
C GLU A 5 14.73 18.31 23.99
N GLU A 6 14.47 17.91 25.23
CA GLU A 6 14.58 16.51 25.68
C GLU A 6 13.74 15.53 24.85
N LYS A 7 12.53 15.92 24.45
CA LYS A 7 11.63 15.08 23.65
C LYS A 7 12.13 14.92 22.21
N ALA A 8 12.84 15.92 21.69
CA ALA A 8 13.47 15.86 20.38
C ALA A 8 14.69 14.91 20.39
N PHE A 9 15.55 15.02 21.40
CA PHE A 9 16.66 14.07 21.58
C PHE A 9 16.17 12.63 21.80
N TYR A 10 15.13 12.43 22.62
CA TYR A 10 14.51 11.11 22.81
C TYR A 10 13.94 10.52 21.51
N THR A 11 13.28 11.35 20.69
CA THR A 11 12.72 10.91 19.40
C THR A 11 13.83 10.38 18.49
N ILE A 12 14.93 11.13 18.36
CA ILE A 12 16.10 10.76 17.55
C ILE A 12 16.77 9.49 18.08
N ALA A 13 16.99 9.40 19.39
CA ALA A 13 17.58 8.22 20.03
C ALA A 13 16.69 6.97 19.86
N SER A 14 15.37 7.12 19.90
CA SER A 14 14.41 6.02 19.75
C SER A 14 14.37 5.41 18.33
N PHE A 15 14.86 6.14 17.33
CA PHE A 15 14.95 5.66 15.94
C PHE A 15 16.30 5.05 15.59
N ASN A 16 17.25 4.99 16.54
CA ASN A 16 18.52 4.32 16.29
C ASN A 16 18.29 2.81 16.07
N PRO A 17 18.61 2.27 14.87
CA PRO A 17 18.29 0.90 14.49
C PRO A 17 19.12 -0.16 15.22
N PHE A 18 20.22 0.24 15.88
CA PHE A 18 21.15 -0.68 16.54
C PHE A 18 20.90 -0.85 18.03
N THR A 19 20.22 0.09 18.68
CA THR A 19 20.02 0.09 20.15
C THR A 19 18.61 -0.28 20.58
N THR A 20 17.65 -0.29 19.64
CA THR A 20 16.23 -0.41 19.95
C THR A 20 15.60 -1.55 19.14
N LEU A 21 14.57 -2.22 19.66
CA LEU A 21 13.77 -3.23 18.93
C LEU A 21 12.97 -2.63 17.74
N THR A 22 13.40 -1.50 17.19
CA THR A 22 12.75 -0.72 16.13
C THR A 22 12.51 -1.55 14.87
N VAL A 23 13.44 -2.43 14.51
CA VAL A 23 13.28 -3.34 13.35
C VAL A 23 12.14 -4.35 13.59
N PHE A 24 12.01 -4.87 14.82
CA PHE A 24 10.94 -5.79 15.19
C PHE A 24 9.57 -5.09 15.19
N TYR A 25 9.49 -3.90 15.79
CA TYR A 25 8.26 -3.09 15.76
C TYR A 25 7.90 -2.62 14.34
N ALA A 26 8.88 -2.35 13.48
CA ALA A 26 8.66 -2.04 12.08
C ALA A 26 8.10 -3.25 11.30
N ALA A 27 8.55 -4.46 11.62
CA ALA A 27 7.98 -5.69 11.06
C ALA A 27 6.53 -5.91 11.52
N LEU A 28 6.23 -5.72 12.81
CA LEU A 28 4.85 -5.77 13.33
C LEU A 28 3.96 -4.75 12.61
N THR A 29 4.46 -3.52 12.45
CA THR A 29 3.76 -2.47 11.69
C THR A 29 3.57 -2.88 10.22
N GLY A 30 4.52 -3.61 9.63
CA GLY A 30 4.40 -4.22 8.30
C GLY A 30 3.23 -5.22 8.20
N VAL A 31 2.96 -5.99 9.25
CA VAL A 31 1.78 -6.89 9.30
C VAL A 31 0.49 -6.08 9.31
N ILE A 32 0.44 -4.97 10.07
CA ILE A 32 -0.73 -4.08 10.11
C ILE A 32 -0.97 -3.46 8.72
N LEU A 33 0.10 -3.05 8.03
CA LEU A 33 0.01 -2.56 6.64
C LEU A 33 -0.54 -3.62 5.70
N TYR A 34 -0.09 -4.87 5.82
CA TYR A 34 -0.64 -5.98 5.06
C TYR A 34 -2.14 -6.15 5.31
N LEU A 35 -2.60 -6.08 6.56
CA LEU A 35 -4.02 -6.18 6.88
C LEU A 35 -4.83 -5.06 6.22
N GLY A 36 -4.31 -3.83 6.18
CA GLY A 36 -4.93 -2.73 5.44
C GLY A 36 -5.05 -3.01 3.94
N SER A 37 -3.99 -3.51 3.31
CA SER A 37 -4.01 -3.89 1.89
C SER A 37 -4.97 -5.07 1.62
N PHE A 38 -5.02 -6.05 2.52
CA PHE A 38 -5.93 -7.19 2.44
C PHE A 38 -7.39 -6.76 2.53
N VAL A 39 -7.73 -5.89 3.49
CA VAL A 39 -9.08 -5.32 3.64
C VAL A 39 -9.47 -4.50 2.40
N SER A 40 -8.56 -3.67 1.88
CA SER A 40 -8.78 -2.94 0.63
C SER A 40 -9.13 -3.88 -0.51
N GLY A 41 -8.32 -4.92 -0.75
CA GLY A 41 -8.54 -5.89 -1.82
C GLY A 41 -9.83 -6.70 -1.63
N TYR A 42 -10.17 -7.05 -0.40
CA TYR A 42 -11.45 -7.69 -0.09
C TYR A 42 -12.64 -6.78 -0.40
N CYS A 43 -12.56 -5.49 -0.03
CA CYS A 43 -13.59 -4.51 -0.33
C CYS A 43 -13.72 -4.24 -1.83
N ASP A 44 -12.61 -4.11 -2.56
CA ASP A 44 -12.62 -3.96 -4.02
C ASP A 44 -13.31 -5.16 -4.69
N ASN A 45 -13.01 -6.37 -4.22
CA ASN A 45 -13.69 -7.58 -4.67
C ASN A 45 -15.19 -7.52 -4.33
N PHE A 46 -15.57 -7.17 -3.10
CA PHE A 46 -16.97 -7.06 -2.72
C PHE A 46 -17.74 -6.02 -3.55
N VAL A 47 -17.13 -4.88 -3.86
CA VAL A 47 -17.71 -3.81 -4.67
C VAL A 47 -18.00 -4.28 -6.10
N MET A 48 -17.03 -4.96 -6.72
CA MET A 48 -17.13 -5.47 -8.08
C MET A 48 -18.19 -6.58 -8.20
N TYR A 49 -18.20 -7.55 -7.27
CA TYR A 49 -19.20 -8.63 -7.27
C TYR A 49 -20.60 -8.15 -6.86
N GLY A 50 -20.67 -7.17 -5.95
CA GLY A 50 -21.92 -6.64 -5.44
C GLY A 50 -22.63 -5.67 -6.38
N GLN A 51 -22.01 -5.31 -7.51
CA GLN A 51 -22.45 -4.24 -8.42
C GLN A 51 -22.87 -2.99 -7.64
N LEU A 52 -22.00 -2.54 -6.73
CA LEU A 52 -22.34 -1.49 -5.76
C LEU A 52 -22.86 -0.22 -6.46
N HIS A 53 -22.31 0.11 -7.62
CA HIS A 53 -22.78 1.21 -8.46
C HIS A 53 -24.26 1.07 -8.85
N ALA A 54 -24.68 -0.10 -9.36
CA ALA A 54 -26.06 -0.37 -9.73
C ALA A 54 -27.02 -0.33 -8.51
N ARG A 55 -26.54 -0.74 -7.33
CA ARG A 55 -27.31 -0.67 -6.08
C ARG A 55 -27.47 0.76 -5.57
N ILE A 56 -26.41 1.57 -5.61
CA ILE A 56 -26.46 2.98 -5.21
C ILE A 56 -27.44 3.75 -6.10
N ARG A 57 -27.45 3.49 -7.41
CA ARG A 57 -28.38 4.12 -8.36
C ARG A 57 -29.85 3.79 -8.08
N THR A 58 -30.13 2.58 -7.62
CA THR A 58 -31.51 2.11 -7.38
C THR A 58 -32.01 2.40 -5.96
N HIS A 59 -31.15 2.84 -5.03
CA HIS A 59 -31.50 3.04 -3.63
C HIS A 59 -32.48 4.22 -3.43
N ARG A 60 -33.72 3.90 -2.98
CA ARG A 60 -34.85 4.83 -2.87
C ARG A 60 -34.60 6.06 -1.99
N PHE A 61 -33.81 5.91 -0.92
CA PHE A 61 -33.48 7.01 -0.02
C PHE A 61 -32.65 8.10 -0.70
N TRP A 62 -31.58 7.71 -1.40
CA TRP A 62 -30.65 8.66 -2.01
C TRP A 62 -31.22 9.38 -3.22
N ARG A 63 -32.07 8.71 -4.01
CA ARG A 63 -32.82 9.34 -5.12
C ARG A 63 -33.75 10.47 -4.68
N ARG A 64 -34.16 10.51 -3.39
CA ARG A 64 -35.02 11.57 -2.85
C ARG A 64 -34.25 12.87 -2.56
N PHE A 65 -32.95 12.77 -2.28
CA PHE A 65 -32.11 13.91 -1.90
C PHE A 65 -31.09 14.31 -2.97
N ILE A 66 -30.71 13.39 -3.87
CA ILE A 66 -29.64 13.59 -4.85
C ILE A 66 -30.17 13.32 -6.26
N SER A 67 -29.87 14.24 -7.19
CA SER A 67 -30.18 14.08 -8.62
C SER A 67 -29.49 12.85 -9.22
N GLU A 68 -30.16 12.15 -10.14
CA GLU A 68 -29.70 10.90 -10.73
C GLU A 68 -28.29 11.00 -11.33
N LYS A 69 -27.96 12.12 -12.01
CA LYS A 69 -26.62 12.37 -12.57
C LYS A 69 -25.51 12.45 -11.50
N ARG A 70 -25.82 13.02 -10.33
CA ARG A 70 -24.87 13.10 -9.21
C ARG A 70 -24.72 11.76 -8.52
N LEU A 71 -25.82 11.02 -8.40
CA LEU A 71 -25.84 9.69 -7.80
C LEU A 71 -25.01 8.70 -8.64
N ASP A 72 -25.11 8.79 -9.97
CA ASP A 72 -24.29 8.01 -10.91
C ASP A 72 -22.79 8.34 -10.77
N LYS A 73 -22.45 9.64 -10.71
CA LYS A 73 -21.06 10.07 -10.48
C LYS A 73 -20.51 9.60 -9.14
N ILE A 74 -21.30 9.70 -8.07
CA ILE A 74 -20.93 9.22 -6.73
C ILE A 74 -20.74 7.71 -6.75
N GLY A 75 -21.70 6.96 -7.32
CA GLY A 75 -21.61 5.51 -7.45
C GLY A 75 -20.34 5.09 -8.18
N LYS A 76 -19.97 5.79 -9.26
CA LYS A 76 -18.75 5.51 -10.03
C LYS A 76 -17.47 5.83 -9.25
N VAL A 77 -17.42 6.98 -8.57
CA VAL A 77 -16.26 7.34 -7.73
C VAL A 77 -16.10 6.34 -6.59
N LEU A 78 -17.21 5.95 -5.96
CA LEU A 78 -17.19 5.00 -4.86
C LEU A 78 -16.78 3.61 -5.36
N GLU A 79 -17.34 3.13 -6.47
CA GLU A 79 -16.94 1.85 -7.07
C GLU A 79 -15.44 1.80 -7.39
N GLN A 80 -14.86 2.92 -7.82
CA GLN A 80 -13.43 3.00 -8.16
C GLN A 80 -12.49 3.17 -6.96
N ASN A 81 -12.97 3.70 -5.83
CA ASN A 81 -12.11 4.12 -4.71
C ASN A 81 -12.49 3.51 -3.35
N LEU A 82 -13.61 2.80 -3.24
CA LEU A 82 -14.10 2.36 -1.93
C LEU A 82 -13.13 1.42 -1.22
N GLY A 83 -12.49 0.47 -1.92
CA GLY A 83 -11.48 -0.38 -1.29
C GLY A 83 -10.33 0.43 -0.72
N ALA A 84 -9.80 1.39 -1.49
CA ALA A 84 -8.75 2.30 -1.02
C ALA A 84 -9.20 3.15 0.18
N ILE A 85 -10.43 3.67 0.17
CA ILE A 85 -10.99 4.45 1.29
C ILE A 85 -11.09 3.58 2.54
N VAL A 86 -11.71 2.40 2.44
CA VAL A 86 -11.91 1.50 3.57
C VAL A 86 -10.59 0.95 4.09
N GLY A 87 -9.67 0.59 3.20
CA GLY A 87 -8.32 0.14 3.54
C GLY A 87 -7.52 1.19 4.31
N ASN A 88 -7.52 2.44 3.83
CA ASN A 88 -6.86 3.54 4.52
C ASN A 88 -7.51 3.88 5.87
N LEU A 89 -8.85 3.83 5.94
CA LEU A 89 -9.57 4.05 7.18
C LEU A 89 -9.24 2.96 8.21
N PHE A 90 -9.29 1.69 7.81
CA PHE A 90 -8.88 0.56 8.63
C PHE A 90 -7.45 0.71 9.11
N LEU A 91 -6.53 1.06 8.20
CA LEU A 91 -5.12 1.24 8.53
C LEU A 91 -4.94 2.37 9.56
N GLY A 92 -5.63 3.51 9.40
CA GLY A 92 -5.60 4.61 10.34
C GLY A 92 -6.04 4.20 11.75
N PHE A 93 -7.16 3.48 11.86
CA PHE A 93 -7.63 2.94 13.14
C PHE A 93 -6.66 1.92 13.73
N ALA A 94 -6.15 0.98 12.91
CA ALA A 94 -5.24 -0.05 13.37
C ALA A 94 -3.94 0.56 13.92
N LEU A 95 -3.33 1.50 13.19
CA LEU A 95 -2.10 2.19 13.63
C LEU A 95 -2.36 3.08 14.87
N GLY A 96 -3.52 3.75 14.95
CA GLY A 96 -3.86 4.62 16.07
C GLY A 96 -4.22 3.87 17.36
N LEU A 97 -4.88 2.71 17.25
CA LEU A 97 -5.30 1.91 18.41
C LEU A 97 -4.20 0.99 18.93
N THR A 98 -3.24 0.59 18.09
CA THR A 98 -2.17 -0.34 18.49
C THR A 98 -1.37 0.11 19.72
N PRO A 99 -0.92 1.37 19.84
CA PRO A 99 -0.22 1.83 21.04
C PRO A 99 -1.10 1.78 22.31
N ILE A 100 -2.39 2.09 22.18
CA ILE A 100 -3.36 2.07 23.28
C ILE A 100 -3.58 0.62 23.75
N ILE A 101 -3.73 -0.31 22.81
CA ILE A 101 -3.85 -1.74 23.10
C ILE A 101 -2.58 -2.26 23.77
N GLY A 102 -1.39 -1.84 23.32
CA GLY A 102 -0.12 -2.14 23.98
C GLY A 102 -0.11 -1.70 25.44
N GLN A 103 -0.48 -0.45 25.70
CA GLN A 103 -0.55 0.09 27.07
C GLN A 103 -1.51 -0.69 27.97
N ILE A 104 -2.70 -1.06 27.46
CA ILE A 104 -3.70 -1.81 28.24
C ILE A 104 -3.24 -3.26 28.51
N THR A 105 -2.59 -3.89 27.53
CA THR A 105 -2.13 -5.29 27.64
C THR A 105 -0.81 -5.42 28.40
N GLY A 106 -0.14 -4.31 28.71
CA GLY A 106 1.18 -4.28 29.32
C GLY A 106 2.32 -4.68 28.38
N LEU A 107 2.03 -4.91 27.10
CA LEU A 107 3.06 -5.16 26.08
C LEU A 107 3.54 -3.82 25.49
N PRO A 108 4.85 -3.63 25.30
CA PRO A 108 5.40 -2.44 24.66
C PRO A 108 5.14 -2.45 23.13
N LEU A 109 3.88 -2.51 22.70
CA LEU A 109 3.52 -2.46 21.28
C LEU A 109 3.70 -1.04 20.77
N ASP A 110 4.75 -0.83 19.99
CA ASP A 110 5.05 0.44 19.37
C ASP A 110 4.88 0.38 17.84
N VAL A 111 4.36 1.46 17.27
CA VAL A 111 4.10 1.55 15.83
C VAL A 111 5.23 2.33 15.16
N ARG A 112 6.06 1.61 14.41
CA ARG A 112 7.15 2.18 13.62
C ARG A 112 6.75 2.14 12.15
N HIS A 113 6.00 3.16 11.76
CA HIS A 113 5.60 3.41 10.37
C HIS A 113 6.51 4.47 9.75
N VAL A 114 7.02 4.25 8.53
CA VAL A 114 7.96 5.15 7.86
C VAL A 114 7.48 6.61 7.81
N THR A 115 6.21 6.86 7.57
CA THR A 115 5.64 8.22 7.55
C THR A 115 5.66 8.88 8.92
N ILE A 116 5.38 8.13 10.00
CA ILE A 116 5.39 8.65 11.37
C ILE A 116 6.83 8.90 11.81
N ALA A 117 7.73 7.96 11.50
CA ALA A 117 9.16 8.09 11.77
C ALA A 117 9.76 9.30 11.04
N GLY A 118 9.54 9.40 9.72
CA GLY A 118 10.02 10.51 8.91
C GLY A 118 9.46 11.85 9.36
N GLY A 119 8.15 11.94 9.61
CA GLY A 119 7.50 13.17 10.09
C GLY A 119 7.99 13.60 11.47
N GLY A 120 8.06 12.67 12.42
CA GLY A 120 8.56 12.94 13.77
C GLY A 120 10.02 13.39 13.77
N SER A 121 10.88 12.71 12.99
CA SER A 121 12.28 13.09 12.83
C SER A 121 12.44 14.42 12.10
N ALA A 122 11.62 14.74 11.10
CA ALA A 122 11.65 16.05 10.44
C ALA A 122 11.31 17.19 11.40
N ILE A 123 10.30 17.02 12.26
CA ILE A 123 9.95 18.00 13.31
C ILE A 123 11.08 18.13 14.34
N ALA A 124 11.71 17.02 14.71
CA ALA A 124 12.85 17.03 15.64
C ALA A 124 14.06 17.77 15.02
N PHE A 125 14.41 17.45 13.78
CA PHE A 125 15.47 18.14 13.03
C PHE A 125 15.21 19.63 12.94
N ALA A 126 13.98 20.06 12.63
CA ALA A 126 13.64 21.49 12.58
C ALA A 126 13.85 22.24 13.90
N LYS A 127 13.94 21.54 15.04
CA LYS A 127 14.14 22.15 16.37
C LYS A 127 15.58 22.14 16.87
N ILE A 128 16.32 21.07 16.60
CA ILE A 128 17.64 20.84 17.19
C ILE A 128 18.75 20.67 16.12
N TRP A 129 18.48 21.08 14.88
CA TRP A 129 19.42 20.99 13.76
C TRP A 129 20.85 21.43 14.12
N ASP A 130 20.97 22.59 14.76
CA ASP A 130 22.26 23.21 15.10
C ASP A 130 23.03 22.46 16.21
N LYS A 131 22.35 21.53 16.91
CA LYS A 131 22.91 20.71 17.99
C LYS A 131 23.21 19.28 17.56
N LEU A 132 22.83 18.88 16.34
CA LEU A 132 23.03 17.52 15.85
C LEU A 132 24.42 17.32 15.24
N SER A 133 25.04 16.18 15.55
CA SER A 133 26.21 15.71 14.82
C SER A 133 25.82 15.15 13.45
N ALA A 134 26.71 15.28 12.45
CA ALA A 134 26.54 14.63 11.15
C ALA A 134 26.27 13.12 11.27
N PHE A 135 26.88 12.46 12.26
CA PHE A 135 26.65 11.05 12.54
C PHE A 135 25.20 10.76 12.96
N GLU A 136 24.60 11.59 13.81
CA GLU A 136 23.22 11.41 14.31
C GLU A 136 22.20 11.60 13.19
N ILE A 137 22.45 12.55 12.29
CA ILE A 137 21.61 12.79 11.11
C ILE A 137 21.63 11.54 10.22
N THR A 138 22.83 11.04 9.87
CA THR A 138 22.96 9.84 9.02
C THR A 138 22.37 8.60 9.68
N ALA A 139 22.61 8.39 10.97
CA ALA A 139 22.05 7.27 11.72
C ALA A 139 20.51 7.30 11.75
N THR A 140 19.91 8.48 11.95
CA THR A 140 18.46 8.66 11.93
C THR A 140 17.87 8.38 10.55
N LEU A 141 18.50 8.88 9.48
CA LEU A 141 18.07 8.62 8.11
C LEU A 141 18.14 7.13 7.76
N LEU A 142 19.22 6.44 8.15
CA LEU A 142 19.35 4.99 8.00
C LEU A 142 18.29 4.24 8.82
N GLY A 143 17.96 4.72 10.01
CA GLY A 143 16.88 4.18 10.83
C GLY A 143 15.51 4.29 10.14
N ILE A 144 15.14 5.47 9.65
CA ILE A 144 13.89 5.70 8.91
C ILE A 144 13.83 4.82 7.65
N PHE A 145 14.94 4.74 6.90
CA PHE A 145 15.03 3.89 5.73
C PHE A 145 14.82 2.42 6.08
N SER A 146 15.46 1.93 7.14
CA SER A 146 15.33 0.54 7.61
C SER A 146 13.90 0.23 8.06
N VAL A 147 13.23 1.17 8.74
CA VAL A 147 11.82 1.06 9.13
C VAL A 147 10.94 0.95 7.88
N GLY A 148 11.12 1.82 6.91
CA GLY A 148 10.36 1.78 5.65
C GLY A 148 10.61 0.52 4.85
N LEU A 149 11.85 0.05 4.80
CA LEU A 149 12.20 -1.22 4.15
C LEU A 149 11.49 -2.39 4.82
N MET A 150 11.49 -2.47 6.15
CA MET A 150 10.77 -3.53 6.87
C MET A 150 9.26 -3.45 6.72
N ASN A 151 8.67 -2.24 6.81
CA ASN A 151 7.25 -2.03 6.54
C ASN A 151 6.86 -2.58 5.16
N PHE A 152 7.65 -2.26 4.13
CA PHE A 152 7.44 -2.72 2.77
C PHE A 152 7.63 -4.22 2.62
N LEU A 153 8.78 -4.77 3.04
CA LEU A 153 9.13 -6.17 2.85
C LEU A 153 8.12 -7.11 3.52
N VAL A 154 7.73 -6.82 4.76
CA VAL A 154 6.76 -7.65 5.49
C VAL A 154 5.37 -7.53 4.86
N SER A 155 4.90 -6.30 4.59
CA SER A 155 3.57 -6.09 4.04
C SER A 155 3.40 -6.73 2.65
N PHE A 156 4.33 -6.43 1.75
CA PHE A 156 4.35 -6.98 0.40
C PHE A 156 4.59 -8.49 0.42
N GLY A 157 5.51 -8.97 1.27
CA GLY A 157 5.81 -10.39 1.42
C GLY A 157 4.60 -11.21 1.84
N LEU A 158 3.85 -10.76 2.85
CA LEU A 158 2.60 -11.42 3.27
C LEU A 158 1.53 -11.34 2.18
N SER A 159 1.38 -10.19 1.52
CA SER A 159 0.44 -10.01 0.41
C SER A 159 0.71 -11.01 -0.72
N LEU A 160 1.97 -11.11 -1.13
CA LEU A 160 2.39 -12.03 -2.18
C LEU A 160 2.23 -13.49 -1.73
N PHE A 161 2.62 -13.82 -0.50
CA PHE A 161 2.45 -15.15 0.06
C PHE A 161 0.99 -15.60 0.03
N VAL A 162 0.07 -14.78 0.53
CA VAL A 162 -1.36 -15.07 0.54
C VAL A 162 -1.93 -15.15 -0.88
N ALA A 163 -1.49 -14.30 -1.81
CA ALA A 163 -1.90 -14.37 -3.20
C ALA A 163 -1.49 -15.69 -3.88
N ILE A 164 -0.27 -16.17 -3.62
CA ILE A 164 0.23 -17.45 -4.15
C ILE A 164 -0.57 -18.62 -3.55
N VAL A 165 -0.76 -18.62 -2.23
CA VAL A 165 -1.52 -19.67 -1.52
C VAL A 165 -2.98 -19.72 -1.98
N SER A 166 -3.60 -18.57 -2.24
CA SER A 166 -4.99 -18.46 -2.70
C SER A 166 -5.24 -19.14 -4.05
N ARG A 167 -4.23 -19.17 -4.94
CA ARG A 167 -4.35 -19.78 -6.28
C ARG A 167 -4.24 -21.32 -6.28
N ARG A 168 -4.16 -21.98 -5.11
CA ARG A 168 -3.99 -23.45 -4.96
C ARG A 168 -2.87 -24.03 -5.82
N VAL A 169 -1.83 -23.24 -6.05
CA VAL A 169 -0.65 -23.62 -6.84
C VAL A 169 0.11 -24.69 -6.07
N LYS A 170 0.51 -25.79 -6.74
CA LYS A 170 1.30 -26.84 -6.07
C LYS A 170 2.59 -26.20 -5.52
N PHE A 171 3.02 -26.57 -4.31
CA PHE A 171 4.17 -25.95 -3.62
C PHE A 171 5.46 -25.82 -4.47
N LYS A 172 5.65 -26.69 -5.47
CA LYS A 172 6.74 -26.63 -6.47
C LYS A 172 6.63 -25.42 -7.41
N GLU A 173 5.45 -25.19 -7.99
CA GLU A 173 5.18 -24.07 -8.91
C GLU A 173 5.25 -22.72 -8.18
N GLY A 174 4.90 -22.67 -6.88
CA GLY A 174 5.03 -21.47 -6.06
C GLY A 174 6.49 -21.02 -5.84
N ARG A 175 7.42 -21.95 -5.58
CA ARG A 175 8.86 -21.64 -5.47
C ARG A 175 9.44 -21.16 -6.80
N GLU A 176 9.00 -21.76 -7.90
CA GLU A 176 9.43 -21.37 -9.24
C GLU A 176 8.92 -19.96 -9.60
N LEU A 177 7.69 -19.62 -9.24
CA LEU A 177 7.17 -18.26 -9.40
C LEU A 177 7.97 -17.24 -8.58
N ILE A 178 8.28 -17.52 -7.31
CA ILE A 178 9.12 -16.63 -6.49
C ILE A 178 10.51 -16.45 -7.11
N ARG A 179 11.10 -17.54 -7.63
CA ARG A 179 12.38 -17.48 -8.34
C ARG A 179 12.28 -16.62 -9.60
N LEU A 180 11.25 -16.81 -10.43
CA LEU A 180 11.03 -16.03 -11.64
C LEU A 180 10.80 -14.56 -11.34
N VAL A 181 10.01 -14.23 -10.30
CA VAL A 181 9.82 -12.84 -9.84
C VAL A 181 11.14 -12.25 -9.37
N GLY A 182 11.95 -13.00 -8.61
CA GLY A 182 13.27 -12.57 -8.16
C GLY A 182 14.27 -12.35 -9.31
N GLU A 183 14.30 -13.26 -10.29
CA GLU A 183 15.10 -13.12 -11.51
C GLU A 183 14.65 -11.91 -12.34
N ARG A 184 13.34 -11.71 -12.51
CA ARG A 184 12.76 -10.56 -13.22
C ARG A 184 13.08 -9.24 -12.51
N PHE A 185 13.00 -9.20 -11.19
CA PHE A 185 13.36 -8.03 -10.38
C PHE A 185 14.84 -7.67 -10.52
N LYS A 186 15.74 -8.68 -10.53
CA LYS A 186 17.17 -8.46 -10.78
C LYS A 186 17.47 -7.99 -12.21
N GLN A 187 16.78 -8.56 -13.20
CA GLN A 187 17.01 -8.26 -14.61
C GLN A 187 16.46 -6.88 -15.00
N ASN A 188 15.30 -6.49 -14.48
CA ASN A 188 14.64 -5.23 -14.85
C ASN A 188 13.93 -4.59 -13.63
N PRO A 189 14.68 -4.10 -12.63
CA PRO A 189 14.09 -3.49 -11.44
C PRO A 189 13.24 -2.28 -11.79
N MET A 190 13.63 -1.52 -12.82
CA MET A 190 12.92 -0.32 -13.26
C MET A 190 11.51 -0.59 -13.80
N GLN A 191 11.23 -1.78 -14.33
CA GLN A 191 9.88 -2.15 -14.79
C GLN A 191 8.88 -2.35 -13.64
N PHE A 192 9.37 -2.57 -12.41
CA PHE A 192 8.50 -2.65 -11.22
C PHE A 192 8.12 -1.27 -10.70
N PHE A 193 8.96 -0.26 -10.93
CA PHE A 193 8.72 1.11 -10.46
C PHE A 193 8.08 2.00 -11.52
N PHE A 194 8.29 1.71 -12.80
CA PHE A 194 7.74 2.49 -13.91
C PHE A 194 6.78 1.66 -14.75
N PRO A 195 5.56 2.17 -15.02
CA PRO A 195 4.62 1.50 -15.90
C PRO A 195 5.24 1.39 -17.28
N ILE A 196 5.33 0.16 -17.79
CA ILE A 196 5.71 -0.08 -19.18
C ILE A 196 4.62 0.58 -20.02
N LYS A 197 4.99 1.54 -20.87
CA LYS A 197 4.07 2.03 -21.91
C LYS A 197 3.68 0.82 -22.74
N SER A 198 2.45 0.32 -22.54
CA SER A 198 1.88 -0.67 -23.43
C SER A 198 1.90 -0.04 -24.82
N LYS A 199 2.76 -0.57 -25.68
CA LYS A 199 2.69 -0.28 -27.10
C LYS A 199 1.40 -0.96 -27.51
N GLU A 200 0.33 -0.18 -27.72
CA GLU A 200 -0.89 -0.67 -28.32
C GLU A 200 -0.49 -1.56 -29.49
N ILE A 201 -0.84 -2.85 -29.40
CA ILE A 201 -0.81 -3.74 -30.55
C ILE A 201 -1.95 -3.20 -31.42
N SER A 202 -1.60 -2.24 -32.27
CA SER A 202 -2.44 -1.83 -33.39
C SER A 202 -2.55 -3.05 -34.27
N ASP A 203 -3.73 -3.66 -34.26
CA ASP A 203 -4.15 -4.71 -35.18
C ASP A 203 -4.12 -4.16 -36.61
N SER A 204 -2.93 -4.19 -37.23
CA SER A 204 -2.73 -3.81 -38.62
C SER A 204 -2.81 -5.01 -39.56
N ASN A 205 -3.80 -5.90 -39.41
CA ASN A 205 -3.95 -7.07 -40.30
C ASN A 205 -5.40 -7.47 -40.59
N HIS A 206 -6.29 -6.50 -40.83
CA HIS A 206 -7.58 -6.80 -41.45
C HIS A 206 -7.96 -5.82 -42.56
N SER A 207 -7.11 -5.67 -43.59
CA SER A 207 -7.57 -5.13 -44.88
C SER A 207 -6.59 -5.47 -46.01
N THR A 208 -6.61 -6.72 -46.47
CA THR A 208 -6.19 -7.10 -47.84
C THR A 208 -6.54 -8.57 -48.10
N ALA A 209 -7.75 -8.84 -48.59
CA ALA A 209 -8.00 -10.04 -49.39
C ALA A 209 -9.23 -9.85 -50.30
N HIS A 210 -8.92 -9.65 -51.58
CA HIS A 210 -9.67 -10.12 -52.74
C HIS A 210 -11.04 -9.50 -53.08
N SER A 211 -10.94 -8.46 -53.91
CA SER A 211 -11.71 -8.34 -55.15
C SER A 211 -11.70 -9.64 -55.98
N LEU A 212 -12.85 -10.27 -56.15
CA LEU A 212 -13.17 -11.12 -57.29
C LEU A 212 -14.64 -10.91 -57.69
N THR A 213 -14.82 -10.28 -58.84
CA THR A 213 -16.03 -10.32 -59.66
C THR A 213 -16.36 -11.75 -60.08
N PRO A 214 -17.63 -12.05 -60.38
CA PRO A 214 -17.93 -12.97 -61.46
C PRO A 214 -18.80 -12.28 -62.52
N SER A 215 -18.29 -12.31 -63.74
CA SER A 215 -18.99 -11.98 -64.98
C SER A 215 -19.76 -13.23 -65.47
N VAL A 216 -21.05 -13.03 -65.74
CA VAL A 216 -21.89 -13.68 -66.78
C VAL A 216 -22.23 -15.17 -66.64
N LYS A 217 -23.54 -15.42 -66.49
CA LYS A 217 -24.37 -16.04 -67.54
C LYS A 217 -25.74 -15.38 -67.58
#